data_AF-A0A4V3HVR8-F1
#
_entry.id   AF-A0A4V3HVR8-F1
#
_cell.length_a   1.000
_cell.length_b   1.000
_cell.length_c   1.000
_cell.angle_alpha   90.00
_cell.angle_beta   90.00
_cell.angle_gamma   90.00
#
_symmetry.space_group_name_H-M   'P 1'
#
loop_
_entity.id
_entity.type
_entity.pdbx_description
1 polymer ?
#
loop_
_entity_poly.entity_id
_entity_poly.type
_entity_poly.pdbx_seq_one_letter_code
_entity_poly.pdbx_strand_id
1 'polypeptide(L)'
;MSETTRDLILAAVCEVLYISESELFDGDLTDLRELGLDSVRFVLLMKQLGVTRGSELQKRLVSDLSIAGWAEVLEHAQPEGVT
;
A
#
# COMPACT_ATOMS: atom_id res chain seq x y z
N MET A 1 14.52 -15.10 0.84
CA MET A 1 13.21 -14.89 0.19
C MET A 1 13.18 -13.43 -0.19
N SER A 2 13.11 -13.09 -1.47
CA SER A 2 12.88 -11.70 -1.88
C SER A 2 11.48 -11.31 -1.42
N GLU A 3 11.37 -10.25 -0.63
CA GLU A 3 10.07 -9.69 -0.25
C GLU A 3 9.31 -9.28 -1.52
N THR A 4 8.05 -9.70 -1.63
CA THR A 4 7.19 -9.28 -2.74
C THR A 4 6.66 -7.87 -2.49
N THR A 5 6.22 -7.15 -3.53
CA THR A 5 5.58 -5.84 -3.39
C THR A 5 4.40 -5.89 -2.42
N ARG A 6 3.61 -6.97 -2.48
CA ARG A 6 2.53 -7.26 -1.53
C ARG A 6 3.04 -7.31 -0.09
N ASP A 7 4.11 -8.05 0.20
CA ASP A 7 4.64 -8.21 1.56
C ASP A 7 5.10 -6.87 2.15
N LEU A 8 5.74 -6.03 1.34
CA LEU A 8 6.15 -4.67 1.72
C LEU A 8 4.94 -3.78 2.06
N ILE A 9 3.88 -3.85 1.26
CA ILE A 9 2.64 -3.11 1.51
C ILE A 9 1.98 -3.61 2.79
N LEU A 10 1.83 -4.93 2.94
CA LEU A 10 1.19 -5.55 4.10
C LEU A 10 1.93 -5.18 5.39
N ALA A 11 3.26 -5.24 5.40
CA ALA A 11 4.05 -4.85 6.55
C ALA A 11 3.82 -3.38 6.94
N ALA A 12 3.82 -2.46 5.96
CA ALA A 12 3.54 -1.05 6.20
C ALA A 12 2.11 -0.80 6.71
N VAL A 13 1.11 -1.50 6.14
CA VAL A 13 -0.29 -1.43 6.56
C VAL A 13 -0.45 -1.88 8.01
N CYS A 14 0.09 -3.05 8.36
CA CYS A 14 0.06 -3.57 9.73
C CYS A 14 0.71 -2.61 10.72
N GLU A 15 1.86 -2.02 10.36
CA GLU A 15 2.57 -1.06 11.21
C GLU A 15 1.80 0.25 11.42
N VAL A 16 1.28 0.85 10.35
CA VAL A 16 0.64 2.19 10.42
C VAL A 16 -0.79 2.12 10.95
N LEU A 17 -1.54 1.07 10.61
CA LEU A 17 -2.92 0.90 11.07
C LEU A 17 -2.99 0.22 12.44
N TYR A 18 -1.88 -0.30 12.95
CA TYR A 18 -1.80 -1.07 14.20
C TYR A 18 -2.72 -2.31 14.17
N ILE A 19 -2.73 -3.00 13.04
CA ILE A 19 -3.50 -4.22 12.80
C ILE A 19 -2.59 -5.42 12.53
N SER A 20 -3.18 -6.60 12.58
CA SER A 20 -2.63 -7.86 12.07
C SER A 20 -3.23 -8.23 10.71
N GLU A 21 -2.54 -9.08 9.94
CA GLU A 21 -3.07 -9.58 8.64
C GLU A 21 -4.43 -10.28 8.81
N SER A 22 -4.68 -10.92 9.96
CA SER A 22 -5.98 -11.57 10.24
C SER A 22 -7.17 -10.63 10.37
N GLU A 23 -6.94 -9.31 10.46
CA GLU A 23 -8.01 -8.31 10.51
C GLU A 23 -8.47 -7.87 9.11
N LEU A 24 -7.76 -8.28 8.05
CA LEU A 24 -8.20 -8.12 6.67
C LEU A 24 -9.35 -9.09 6.38
N PHE A 25 -10.58 -8.62 6.51
CA PHE A 25 -11.78 -9.45 6.36
C PHE A 25 -12.08 -9.89 4.91
N ASP A 26 -11.51 -9.21 3.91
CA ASP A 26 -11.53 -9.60 2.49
C ASP A 26 -10.11 -9.81 1.92
N GLY A 27 -9.17 -10.18 2.80
CA GLY A 27 -7.75 -10.31 2.44
C GLY A 27 -7.22 -9.01 1.81
N ASP A 28 -6.44 -9.13 0.75
CA ASP A 28 -5.81 -7.99 0.09
C ASP A 28 -6.81 -7.03 -0.59
N LEU A 29 -8.07 -7.43 -0.76
CA LEU A 29 -9.15 -6.59 -1.32
C LEU A 29 -9.85 -5.73 -0.26
N THR A 30 -9.52 -5.93 1.03
CA THR A 30 -10.08 -5.16 2.13
C THR A 30 -9.90 -3.66 1.89
N ASP A 31 -11.00 -2.90 1.98
CA ASP A 31 -10.93 -1.44 1.97
C ASP A 31 -10.27 -0.95 3.26
N LEU A 32 -9.04 -0.46 3.15
CA LEU A 32 -8.23 -0.08 4.31
C LEU A 32 -8.87 1.06 5.12
N ARG A 33 -9.83 1.82 4.57
CA ARG A 33 -10.60 2.83 5.31
C ARG A 33 -11.44 2.21 6.42
N GLU A 34 -11.94 0.99 6.21
CA GLU A 34 -12.71 0.25 7.21
C GLU A 34 -11.81 -0.20 8.38
N LEU A 35 -10.50 -0.24 8.18
CA LEU A 35 -9.48 -0.54 9.18
C LEU A 35 -8.79 0.73 9.74
N GLY A 36 -9.37 1.91 9.48
CA GLY A 36 -8.90 3.16 10.06
C GLY A 36 -7.89 3.94 9.20
N LEU A 37 -7.71 3.59 7.92
CA LEU A 37 -6.96 4.43 7.00
C LEU A 37 -7.64 5.80 6.81
N ASP A 38 -7.04 6.82 7.40
CA ASP A 38 -7.40 8.22 7.24
C ASP A 38 -6.33 8.99 6.44
N SER A 39 -6.55 10.29 6.21
CA SER A 39 -5.60 11.11 5.44
C SER A 39 -4.21 11.23 6.08
N VAL A 40 -4.10 11.16 7.41
CA VAL A 40 -2.82 11.22 8.12
C VAL A 40 -2.09 9.90 7.97
N ARG A 41 -2.76 8.78 8.25
CA ARG A 41 -2.21 7.43 8.11
C ARG A 41 -1.85 7.10 6.66
N PHE A 42 -2.64 7.58 5.69
CA PHE A 42 -2.29 7.48 4.28
C PHE A 42 -0.94 8.15 3.98
N VAL A 43 -0.70 9.36 4.48
CA VAL A 43 0.60 10.04 4.29
C VAL A 43 1.75 9.28 4.95
N LEU A 44 1.52 8.66 6.12
CA LEU A 44 2.52 7.82 6.79
C LEU A 44 2.84 6.57 5.96
N LEU A 45 1.83 5.89 5.42
CA LEU A 45 2.00 4.74 4.51
C LEU A 45 2.78 5.14 3.26
N MET A 46 2.43 6.25 2.61
CA MET A 46 3.16 6.72 1.44
C MET A 46 4.64 7.00 1.76
N LYS A 47 4.93 7.58 2.93
CA LYS A 47 6.30 7.81 3.38
C LYS A 47 7.05 6.48 3.59
N GLN A 48 6.40 5.48 4.18
CA GLN A 48 6.99 4.16 4.43
C GLN A 48 7.25 3.38 3.14
N LEU A 49 6.35 3.50 2.16
CA LEU A 49 6.47 2.91 0.83
C LEU A 49 7.38 3.70 -0.13
N GLY A 50 8.03 4.77 0.34
CA GLY A 50 8.91 5.61 -0.48
C GLY A 50 8.18 6.42 -1.57
N VAL A 51 6.86 6.57 -1.47
CA VAL A 51 6.05 7.31 -2.44
C VAL A 51 6.12 8.80 -2.15
N THR A 52 6.55 9.57 -3.16
CA THR A 52 6.68 11.04 -3.03
C THR A 52 5.31 11.71 -2.95
N ARG A 53 5.15 12.62 -1.97
CA ARG A 53 3.93 13.41 -1.80
C ARG A 53 3.66 14.28 -3.03
N GLY A 54 2.42 14.27 -3.52
CA GLY A 54 1.95 15.01 -4.70
C GLY A 54 2.26 14.34 -6.04
N SER A 55 2.96 13.19 -6.04
CA SER A 55 3.31 12.47 -7.27
C SER A 55 2.09 11.85 -7.96
N GLU A 56 2.20 11.60 -9.28
CA GLU A 56 1.19 10.83 -10.02
C GLU A 56 1.02 9.41 -9.47
N LEU A 57 2.10 8.81 -8.97
CA LEU A 57 2.04 7.52 -8.29
C LEU A 57 1.14 7.59 -7.06
N GLN A 58 1.33 8.59 -6.20
CA GLN A 58 0.44 8.79 -5.04
C GLN A 58 -1.02 8.94 -5.47
N LYS A 59 -1.30 9.69 -6.54
CA LYS A 59 -2.67 9.87 -7.05
C LYS A 59 -3.31 8.56 -7.52
N ARG A 60 -2.53 7.67 -8.17
CA ARG A 60 -2.97 6.33 -8.56
C ARG A 60 -3.25 5.44 -7.35
N LEU A 61 -2.43 5.53 -6.30
CA LEU A 61 -2.68 4.78 -5.06
C LEU A 61 -3.93 5.26 -4.31
N VAL A 62 -4.40 6.48 -4.54
CA VAL A 62 -5.66 6.96 -3.95
C VAL A 62 -6.89 6.35 -4.64
N SER A 63 -6.80 5.88 -5.88
CA SER A 63 -7.98 5.37 -6.61
C SER A 63 -8.46 4.01 -6.13
N ASP A 64 -7.59 3.24 -5.47
CA ASP A 64 -7.90 1.95 -4.88
C ASP A 64 -7.13 1.83 -3.56
N LEU A 65 -7.83 1.81 -2.43
CA LEU A 65 -7.26 1.79 -1.08
C LEU A 65 -7.25 0.36 -0.51
N SER A 66 -6.80 -0.58 -1.33
CA SER A 66 -6.59 -1.99 -0.98
C SER A 66 -5.13 -2.39 -1.21
N ILE A 67 -4.69 -3.47 -0.56
CA ILE A 67 -3.33 -4.01 -0.76
C ILE A 67 -3.16 -4.49 -2.19
N ALA A 68 -4.18 -5.14 -2.75
CA ALA A 68 -4.17 -5.63 -4.13
C ALA A 68 -4.03 -4.48 -5.15
N GLY A 69 -4.84 -3.42 -5.00
CA GLY A 69 -4.78 -2.26 -5.89
C GLY A 69 -3.44 -1.53 -5.80
N TRP A 70 -2.85 -1.43 -4.61
CA TRP A 70 -1.53 -0.84 -4.44
C TRP A 70 -0.41 -1.71 -5.03
N ALA A 71 -0.49 -3.03 -4.88
CA ALA A 71 0.47 -3.96 -5.47
C ALA A 71 0.50 -3.82 -7.00
N GLU A 72 -0.68 -3.85 -7.64
CA GLU A 72 -0.80 -3.64 -9.09
C GLU A 72 -0.18 -2.31 -9.52
N VAL A 73 -0.51 -1.21 -8.85
CA VAL A 73 0.00 0.12 -9.19
C VAL A 73 1.53 0.21 -9.04
N LEU A 74 2.10 -0.35 -7.96
CA LEU A 74 3.53 -0.29 -7.67
C LEU A 74 4.34 -1.21 -8.58
N GLU A 75 3.84 -2.40 -8.89
CA GLU A 75 4.47 -3.33 -9.84
C GLU A 75 4.53 -2.72 -11.25
N HIS A 76 3.48 -2.01 -11.67
CA HIS A 76 3.48 -1.26 -12.94
C HIS A 76 4.24 0.08 -12.89
N ALA A 77 4.65 0.55 -11.71
CA ALA A 77 5.43 1.77 -11.55
C ALA A 77 6.93 1.51 -11.41
N GLN A 78 7.35 0.27 -11.09
CA GLN A 78 8.75 -0.12 -11.24
C GLN A 78 9.12 -0.06 -12.72
N PRO A 79 10.19 0.65 -13.10
CA PRO A 79 10.64 0.65 -14.48
C PRO A 79 11.00 -0.80 -14.87
N GLU A 80 10.53 -1.22 -16.04
CA GLU A 80 10.98 -2.44 -16.69
C GLU A 80 12.51 -2.47 -16.70
N GLY A 81 13.11 -3.40 -15.96
CA GLY A 81 14.51 -3.80 -16.06
C GLY A 81 15.56 -2.72 -15.76
N VAL A 82 16.16 -2.81 -14.57
CA VAL A 82 17.62 -2.64 -14.51
C VAL A 82 18.20 -3.90 -15.15
N THR A 83 18.68 -3.76 -16.38
CA THR A 83 19.54 -4.75 -17.06
C THR A 83 20.88 -4.85 -16.32
#